data_AF-F6GSC1-F1
#
_entry.id   AF-F6GSC1-F1
#
_cell.length_a   1.000
_cell.length_b   1.000
_cell.length_c   1.000
_cell.angle_alpha   90.00
_cell.angle_beta   90.00
_cell.angle_gamma   90.00
#
_symmetry.space_group_name_H-M   'P 1'
#
loop_
_entity.id
_entity.type
_entity.pdbx_description
1 polymer ?
#
loop_
_entity_poly.entity_id
_entity_poly.type
_entity_poly.pdbx_seq_one_letter_code
_entity_poly.pdbx_strand_id
1 'polypeptide(L)'
;MNLIMSTLLTATLLAILLTTISFWAPQMSPDTEKLSPYECGFDPLGSARLPFSLRFFLVAILFLLFDLEIALLLPLPWGDQLVPPTQAFMWASAILALLTLGLIYEWTQGGLEWAE
;
A
#
# COMPACT_ATOMS: atom_id res chain seq x y z
N MET A 1 11.00 -26.50 12.93
CA MET A 1 10.72 -25.61 11.78
C MET A 1 10.64 -24.19 12.33
N ASN A 2 11.48 -23.25 11.86
CA ASN A 2 11.40 -21.87 12.34
C ASN A 2 10.02 -21.29 11.98
N LEU A 3 9.50 -20.37 12.81
CA LEU A 3 8.20 -19.73 12.61
C LEU A 3 8.05 -19.12 11.20
N ILE A 4 9.13 -18.50 10.70
CA ILE A 4 9.19 -17.94 9.35
C ILE A 4 8.99 -19.04 8.30
N MET A 5 9.67 -20.18 8.47
CA MET A 5 9.58 -21.28 7.53
C MET A 5 8.20 -21.93 7.56
N SER A 6 7.60 -22.10 8.76
CA SER A 6 6.26 -22.66 8.87
C SER A 6 5.19 -21.76 8.27
N THR A 7 5.27 -20.44 8.48
CA THR A 7 4.28 -19.48 7.95
C THR A 7 4.36 -19.33 6.44
N LEU A 8 5.56 -19.26 5.87
CA LEU A 8 5.74 -19.21 4.41
C LEU A 8 5.25 -20.49 3.74
N LEU A 9 5.56 -21.66 4.32
CA LEU A 9 5.16 -22.94 3.76
C LEU A 9 3.64 -23.11 3.80
N THR A 10 2.98 -22.76 4.91
CA THR A 10 1.52 -22.88 4.99
C THR A 10 0.81 -21.89 4.06
N ALA A 11 1.24 -20.63 4.00
CA ALA A 11 0.60 -19.63 3.15
C ALA A 11 0.72 -19.98 1.66
N THR A 12 1.91 -20.37 1.21
CA THR A 12 2.14 -20.74 -0.20
C THR A 12 1.39 -22.01 -0.58
N LEU A 13 1.42 -23.04 0.27
CA LEU A 13 0.72 -24.29 0.02
C LEU A 13 -0.80 -24.07 -0.05
N LEU A 14 -1.35 -23.26 0.85
CA LEU A 14 -2.78 -22.95 0.85
C LEU A 14 -3.20 -22.13 -0.38
N ALA A 15 -2.39 -21.15 -0.79
CA ALA A 15 -2.65 -20.38 -2.01
C ALA A 15 -2.63 -21.27 -3.27
N ILE A 16 -1.64 -22.17 -3.39
CA ILE A 16 -1.54 -23.10 -4.52
C ILE A 16 -2.72 -24.10 -4.50
N LEU A 17 -3.05 -24.64 -3.34
CA LEU A 17 -4.16 -25.59 -3.21
C LEU A 17 -5.50 -24.94 -3.62
N LEU A 18 -5.79 -23.75 -3.12
CA LEU A 18 -7.05 -23.06 -3.44
C LEU A 18 -7.13 -22.63 -4.91
N THR A 19 -6.02 -22.15 -5.48
CA THR A 19 -5.98 -21.79 -6.91
C THR A 19 -6.13 -23.01 -7.81
N THR A 20 -5.46 -24.13 -7.51
CA THR A 20 -5.63 -25.37 -8.28
C THR A 20 -7.06 -25.89 -8.21
N ILE A 21 -7.68 -25.90 -7.03
CA ILE A 21 -9.11 -26.28 -6.91
C ILE A 21 -9.99 -25.33 -7.73
N SER A 22 -9.76 -24.02 -7.65
CA SER A 22 -10.55 -23.01 -8.38
C SER A 22 -10.47 -23.16 -9.90
N PHE A 23 -9.32 -23.57 -10.44
CA PHE A 23 -9.16 -23.75 -11.89
C PHE A 23 -9.64 -25.11 -12.40
N TRP A 24 -9.53 -26.18 -11.59
CA TRP A 24 -9.76 -27.55 -12.04
C TRP A 24 -11.11 -28.14 -11.62
N ALA A 25 -11.73 -27.65 -10.54
CA ALA A 25 -13.03 -28.17 -10.10
C ALA A 25 -14.21 -27.72 -11.00
N PRO A 26 -14.26 -26.48 -11.53
CA PRO A 26 -15.35 -26.05 -12.40
C PRO A 26 -15.24 -26.62 -13.82
N GLN A 27 -16.37 -26.96 -14.43
CA GLN A 27 -16.43 -27.27 -15.86
C GLN A 27 -16.41 -25.98 -16.67
N MET A 28 -15.28 -25.69 -17.32
CA MET A 28 -15.11 -24.48 -18.14
C MET A 28 -15.70 -24.71 -19.55
N SER A 29 -16.66 -23.87 -19.93
CA SER A 29 -17.22 -23.78 -21.30
C SER A 29 -17.00 -22.36 -21.84
N PRO A 30 -15.80 -22.07 -22.39
CA PRO A 30 -15.48 -20.75 -22.91
C PRO A 30 -16.33 -20.46 -24.15
N ASP A 31 -16.89 -19.25 -24.20
CA ASP A 31 -17.58 -18.69 -25.35
C ASP A 31 -17.00 -17.28 -25.58
N THR A 32 -17.04 -16.81 -26.81
CA THR A 32 -16.58 -15.47 -27.23
C THR A 32 -17.17 -14.37 -26.36
N GLU A 33 -18.48 -14.42 -26.07
CA GLU A 33 -19.18 -13.47 -25.19
C GLU A 33 -18.81 -13.61 -23.70
N LYS A 34 -18.40 -14.80 -23.24
CA LYS A 34 -17.91 -14.98 -21.86
C LYS A 34 -16.47 -14.51 -21.68
N LEU A 35 -15.72 -14.44 -22.77
CA LEU A 35 -14.33 -14.00 -22.82
C LEU A 35 -14.21 -12.50 -23.14
N SER A 36 -15.30 -11.83 -23.53
CA SER A 36 -15.31 -10.39 -23.81
C SER A 36 -15.26 -9.56 -22.51
N PRO A 37 -14.72 -8.34 -22.54
CA PRO A 37 -14.72 -7.45 -21.38
C PRO A 37 -16.14 -7.09 -20.94
N TYR A 38 -16.38 -7.11 -19.63
CA TYR A 38 -17.68 -6.74 -19.07
C TYR A 38 -17.80 -5.23 -18.89
N GLU A 39 -18.67 -4.57 -19.66
CA GLU A 39 -19.04 -3.15 -19.51
C GLU A 39 -20.56 -3.01 -19.31
N CYS A 40 -21.08 -3.60 -18.22
CA CYS A 40 -22.51 -3.56 -17.86
C CYS A 40 -23.47 -4.08 -18.96
N GLY A 41 -23.01 -5.01 -19.80
CA GLY A 41 -23.78 -5.55 -20.92
C GLY A 41 -23.67 -4.75 -22.23
N PHE A 42 -22.81 -3.74 -22.28
CA PHE A 42 -22.48 -2.99 -23.48
C PHE A 42 -21.11 -3.41 -24.04
N ASP A 43 -20.92 -3.15 -25.33
CA ASP A 43 -19.60 -3.24 -25.96
C ASP A 43 -18.67 -2.15 -25.40
N PRO A 44 -17.41 -2.48 -25.13
CA PRO A 44 -16.52 -1.52 -24.52
C PRO A 44 -16.26 -0.32 -25.43
N LEU A 45 -16.47 0.89 -24.91
CA LEU A 45 -16.35 2.15 -25.66
C LEU A 45 -14.88 2.51 -26.00
N GLY A 46 -13.92 1.80 -25.41
CA GLY A 46 -12.50 2.00 -25.62
C GLY A 46 -11.64 1.12 -24.74
N SER A 47 -10.39 1.52 -24.51
CA SER A 47 -9.50 0.80 -23.60
C SER A 47 -9.80 1.14 -22.14
N ALA A 48 -9.69 0.16 -21.24
CA ALA A 48 -9.76 0.38 -19.79
C ALA A 48 -8.63 1.27 -19.21
N ARG A 49 -7.63 1.65 -20.03
CA ARG A 49 -6.54 2.55 -19.63
C ARG A 49 -6.99 3.99 -19.78
N LEU A 50 -7.70 4.48 -18.78
CA LEU A 50 -8.11 5.87 -18.68
C LEU A 50 -6.97 6.74 -18.13
N PRO A 51 -6.91 8.04 -18.49
CA PRO A 51 -6.01 8.97 -17.83
C PRO A 51 -6.30 8.98 -16.33
N PHE A 52 -5.26 8.72 -15.55
CA PHE A 52 -5.35 8.64 -14.10
C PHE A 52 -5.33 10.03 -13.47
N SER A 53 -6.05 10.22 -12.36
CA SER A 53 -6.07 11.51 -11.68
C SER A 53 -4.72 11.77 -11.01
N LEU A 54 -4.17 12.96 -11.19
CA LEU A 54 -2.90 13.37 -10.56
C LEU A 54 -2.98 13.39 -9.02
N ARG A 55 -4.20 13.46 -8.45
CA ARG A 55 -4.40 13.51 -7.00
C ARG A 55 -4.06 12.18 -6.31
N PHE A 56 -4.47 11.06 -6.87
CA PHE A 56 -4.06 9.76 -6.34
C PHE A 56 -2.54 9.56 -6.43
N PHE A 57 -1.91 10.15 -7.44
CA PHE A 57 -0.45 10.14 -7.55
C PHE A 57 0.22 10.98 -6.45
N LEU A 58 -0.32 12.16 -6.12
CA LEU A 58 0.17 12.96 -5.00
C LEU A 58 0.05 12.20 -3.66
N VAL A 59 -1.08 11.54 -3.41
CA VAL A 59 -1.28 10.71 -2.21
C VAL A 59 -0.24 9.58 -2.15
N ALA A 60 0.12 8.96 -3.28
CA ALA A 60 1.14 7.91 -3.32
C ALA A 60 2.54 8.43 -2.97
N ILE A 61 2.91 9.63 -3.44
CA ILE A 61 4.17 10.29 -3.07
C ILE A 61 4.18 10.64 -1.59
N LEU A 62 3.09 11.21 -1.08
CA LEU A 62 2.95 11.59 0.32
C LEU A 62 3.05 10.35 1.23
N PHE A 63 2.41 9.24 0.86
CA PHE A 63 2.54 7.96 1.54
C PHE A 63 4.00 7.48 1.56
N LEU A 64 4.72 7.54 0.44
CA LEU A 64 6.11 7.13 0.36
C LEU A 64 7.01 7.96 1.30
N LEU A 65 6.81 9.28 1.35
CA LEU A 65 7.57 10.17 2.24
C LEU A 65 7.28 9.87 3.71
N PHE A 66 6.01 9.72 4.10
CA PHE A 66 5.66 9.38 5.47
C PHE A 66 6.14 7.98 5.87
N ASP A 67 6.12 7.00 4.97
CA ASP A 67 6.65 5.65 5.25
C ASP A 67 8.16 5.69 5.53
N LEU A 68 8.92 6.50 4.78
CA LEU A 68 10.34 6.73 5.04
C LEU A 68 10.57 7.37 6.43
N GLU A 69 9.79 8.38 6.79
CA GLU A 69 9.91 9.04 8.09
C GLU A 69 9.52 8.13 9.25
N ILE A 70 8.49 7.28 9.08
CA ILE A 70 8.13 6.25 10.07
C ILE A 70 9.23 5.21 10.21
N ALA A 71 9.87 4.80 9.12
CA ALA A 71 11.02 3.90 9.17
C ALA A 71 12.19 4.50 9.98
N LEU A 72 12.40 5.82 9.93
CA LEU A 72 13.38 6.52 10.76
C LEU A 72 12.99 6.59 12.24
N LEU A 73 11.69 6.53 12.57
CA LEU A 73 11.18 6.48 13.95
C LEU A 73 11.12 5.06 14.53
N LEU A 74 11.17 4.02 13.69
CA LEU A 74 11.16 2.62 14.14
C LEU A 74 12.24 2.27 15.20
N PRO A 75 13.49 2.76 15.12
CA PRO A 75 14.52 2.38 16.08
C PRO A 75 14.45 3.10 17.44
N LEU A 76 13.44 3.95 17.68
CA LEU A 76 13.31 4.71 18.94
C LEU A 76 13.35 3.85 20.22
N PRO A 77 12.71 2.67 20.31
CA PRO A 77 12.78 1.85 21.51
C PRO A 77 14.19 1.39 21.86
N TRP A 78 15.05 1.17 20.86
CA TRP A 78 16.47 0.85 21.09
C TRP A 78 17.29 2.11 21.39
N GLY A 79 16.94 3.25 20.78
CA GLY A 79 17.58 4.53 21.05
C GLY A 79 17.40 5.03 22.48
N ASP A 80 16.23 4.80 23.09
CA ASP A 80 15.93 5.19 24.48
C ASP A 80 16.76 4.42 25.52
N GLN A 81 17.29 3.25 25.15
CA GLN A 81 18.16 2.46 26.00
C GLN A 81 19.61 2.99 26.03
N LEU A 82 19.99 3.90 25.14
CA LEU A 82 21.33 4.50 25.09
C LEU A 82 21.48 5.63 26.12
N VAL A 83 22.66 5.73 26.75
CA VAL A 83 22.97 6.80 27.70
C VAL A 83 23.77 7.91 26.97
N PRO A 84 23.33 9.18 26.98
CA PRO A 84 22.08 9.70 27.54
C PRO A 84 20.88 9.59 26.57
N PRO A 85 19.66 9.25 27.06
CA PRO A 85 18.48 9.10 26.21
C PRO A 85 17.95 10.43 25.66
N THR A 86 18.40 11.54 26.24
CA THR A 86 18.00 12.90 25.85
C THR A 86 18.31 13.20 24.39
N GLN A 87 19.41 12.67 23.85
CA GLN A 87 19.77 12.88 22.44
C GLN A 87 18.79 12.17 21.50
N ALA A 88 18.40 10.92 21.80
CA ALA A 88 17.41 10.19 21.02
C ALA A 88 16.05 10.90 21.05
N PHE A 89 15.63 11.39 22.23
CA PHE A 89 14.40 12.16 22.38
C PHE A 89 14.41 13.48 21.58
N MET A 90 15.53 14.21 21.58
CA MET A 90 15.67 15.45 20.78
C MET A 90 15.55 15.17 19.28
N TRP A 91 16.20 14.12 18.77
CA TRP A 91 16.08 13.77 17.34
C TRP A 91 14.69 13.24 16.98
N ALA A 92 14.06 12.44 17.85
CA ALA A 92 12.71 11.95 17.66
C ALA A 92 11.70 13.11 17.54
N SER A 93 11.78 14.07 18.47
CA SER A 93 10.92 15.26 18.45
C SER A 93 11.18 16.16 17.24
N ALA A 94 12.44 16.29 16.79
CA ALA A 94 12.76 17.01 15.56
C ALA A 94 12.13 16.35 14.31
N ILE A 95 12.18 15.02 14.19
CA ILE A 95 11.56 14.29 13.07
C ILE A 95 10.04 14.44 13.12
N LEU A 96 9.41 14.30 14.29
CA LEU A 96 7.97 14.49 14.45
C LEU A 96 7.53 15.93 14.14
N ALA A 97 8.33 16.92 14.52
CA ALA A 97 8.09 18.32 14.16
C ALA A 97 8.17 18.52 12.63
N LEU A 98 9.15 17.91 11.96
CA LEU A 98 9.27 17.99 10.50
C LEU A 98 8.07 17.33 9.80
N LEU A 99 7.66 16.14 10.26
CA LEU A 99 6.50 15.41 9.74
C LEU A 99 5.22 16.24 9.86
N THR A 100 4.98 16.80 11.05
CA THR A 100 3.79 17.62 11.30
C THR A 100 3.78 18.90 10.48
N LEU A 101 4.93 19.57 10.33
CA LEU A 101 5.05 20.76 9.48
C LEU A 101 4.84 20.43 7.99
N GLY A 102 5.39 19.32 7.51
CA GLY A 102 5.19 18.85 6.14
C GLY A 102 3.71 18.56 5.85
N LEU A 103 3.03 17.87 6.78
CA LEU A 103 1.60 17.61 6.66
C LEU A 103 0.76 18.91 6.65
N ILE A 104 1.07 19.85 7.53
CA ILE A 104 0.39 21.16 7.56
C ILE A 104 0.61 21.89 6.23
N TYR A 105 1.83 21.88 5.68
CA TYR A 105 2.12 22.50 4.40
C TYR A 105 1.28 21.88 3.27
N GLU A 106 1.28 20.55 3.13
CA GLU A 106 0.50 19.84 2.11
C GLU A 106 -1.01 20.16 2.23
N TRP A 107 -1.52 20.20 3.46
CA TRP A 107 -2.91 20.55 3.74
C TRP A 107 -3.23 21.97 3.28
N THR A 108 -2.39 22.95 3.64
CA THR A 108 -2.62 24.35 3.25
C THR A 108 -2.55 24.60 1.74
N GLN A 109 -1.81 23.76 1.00
CA GLN A 109 -1.74 23.81 -0.46
C GLN A 109 -2.92 23.11 -1.15
N GLY A 110 -3.87 22.53 -0.38
CA GLY A 110 -5.00 21.81 -0.94
C GLY A 110 -4.62 20.46 -1.57
N GLY A 111 -3.43 19.93 -1.29
CA GLY A 111 -2.98 18.63 -1.82
C GLY A 111 -3.85 17.46 -1.33
N LEU A 112 -4.52 17.65 -0.20
CA LEU A 112 -5.46 16.70 0.42
C LEU A 112 -6.93 17.00 0.12
N GLU A 113 -7.23 18.07 -0.62
CA GLU A 113 -8.60 18.40 -0.99
C GLU A 113 -9.05 17.56 -2.19
N TRP A 114 -10.19 16.91 -2.01
CA TRP A 114 -10.88 16.21 -3.09
C TRP A 114 -11.77 17.24 -3.78
N ALA A 115 -11.71 17.34 -5.12
CA ALA A 115 -12.84 17.97 -5.81
C ALA A 115 -13.98 16.98 -5.82
N GLU A 116 -15.15 17.50 -5.47
CA GLU A 116 -16.42 16.98 -5.96
C GLU A 116 -16.47 17.04 -7.49
#